data_AF-A0A448TTP5-F1
#
_entry.id   AF-A0A448TTP5-F1
#
_cell.length_a   1.000
_cell.length_b   1.000
_cell.length_c   1.000
_cell.angle_alpha   90.00
_cell.angle_beta   90.00
_cell.angle_gamma   90.00
#
_symmetry.space_group_name_H-M   'P 1'
#
loop_
_entity.id
_entity.type
_entity.pdbx_description
1 polymer ?
#
loop_
_entity_poly.entity_id
_entity_poly.type
_entity_poly.pdbx_seq_one_letter_code
_entity_poly.pdbx_strand_id
1 'polypeptide(L)'
;MHLIKFSTSSTKYYPIELELYMKKTHKLPQFRLENSNGEFCYLAICPACNNPVQIINLYRTAKNTDKPYGKHIPKTIPHLAHYNEVAYLCCPYRAKKIKLDKSERRNPSDFDEGIVHNLVYHFDKIIYFFEQKVGIKVSESLAKTLLKDFFAHRVYRYVGTHSLNLPIMIMYFLGRQRLIGRKVSNVELCHAIEDFTQIDEKTKKLTLKGHKFCDIGFSFRNHKRHVMDNEFIESILLEITLTDGSTENTDVLYKQKITLDSQYIANLYNYEPRLPEWVKERNATLIALAKQVALSYGFNV
;
A
#
# COMPACT_ATOMS: atom_id res chain seq x y z
N MET A 1 -5.62 13.82 9.29
CA MET A 1 -6.02 12.56 8.63
C MET A 1 -7.36 12.78 7.97
N HIS A 2 -7.48 12.54 6.65
CA HIS A 2 -8.70 12.87 5.89
C HIS A 2 -9.48 11.66 5.38
N LEU A 3 -9.01 10.45 5.70
CA LEU A 3 -9.66 9.18 5.40
C LEU A 3 -10.10 8.49 6.70
N ILE A 4 -11.22 7.77 6.66
CA ILE A 4 -11.80 7.04 7.79
C ILE A 4 -12.38 5.69 7.37
N LYS A 5 -12.60 4.82 8.38
CA LYS A 5 -13.40 3.60 8.32
C LYS A 5 -14.57 3.68 9.30
N PHE A 6 -15.61 2.89 9.05
CA PHE A 6 -16.77 2.72 9.94
C PHE A 6 -16.82 1.36 10.63
N SER A 7 -15.92 0.43 10.27
CA SER A 7 -15.73 -0.87 10.93
C SER A 7 -14.25 -1.27 10.85
N THR A 8 -13.70 -1.90 11.88
CA THR A 8 -12.32 -2.42 11.88
C THR A 8 -12.11 -3.50 10.82
N SER A 9 -13.13 -4.30 10.50
CA SER A 9 -13.09 -5.33 9.46
C SER A 9 -13.27 -4.80 8.03
N SER A 10 -13.66 -3.53 7.87
CA SER A 10 -13.84 -2.93 6.54
C SER A 10 -12.53 -2.87 5.77
N THR A 11 -12.58 -3.30 4.51
CA THR A 11 -11.52 -3.10 3.52
C THR A 11 -11.75 -1.86 2.64
N LYS A 12 -12.86 -1.15 2.89
CA LYS A 12 -13.24 0.12 2.24
C LYS A 12 -12.87 1.32 3.12
N TYR A 13 -12.48 2.42 2.48
CA TYR A 13 -12.03 3.66 3.12
C TYR A 13 -12.82 4.85 2.58
N TYR A 14 -13.08 5.86 3.39
CA TYR A 14 -13.96 6.95 3.00
C TYR A 14 -13.32 8.30 3.30
N PRO A 15 -13.47 9.32 2.43
CA PRO A 15 -13.14 10.69 2.79
C PRO A 15 -14.03 11.14 3.96
N ILE A 16 -13.54 12.11 4.71
CA ILE A 16 -14.34 12.74 5.77
C ILE A 16 -15.20 13.84 5.14
N GLU A 17 -16.45 13.50 4.86
CA GLU A 17 -17.45 14.40 4.28
C GLU A 17 -18.76 14.28 5.06
N LEU A 18 -19.44 15.42 5.28
CA LEU A 18 -20.63 15.48 6.13
C LEU A 18 -21.75 14.53 5.63
N GLU A 19 -22.13 14.65 4.37
CA GLU A 19 -23.22 13.85 3.79
C GLU A 19 -22.91 12.35 3.80
N LEU A 20 -21.69 11.99 3.38
CA LEU A 20 -21.22 10.60 3.39
C LEU A 20 -21.22 10.02 4.80
N TYR A 21 -20.74 10.79 5.78
CA TYR A 21 -20.70 10.38 7.17
C TYR A 21 -22.11 10.16 7.73
N MET A 22 -23.05 11.08 7.47
CA MET A 22 -24.44 10.93 7.92
C MET A 22 -25.10 9.70 7.28
N LYS A 23 -24.87 9.49 5.98
CA LYS A 23 -25.38 8.33 5.25
C LYS A 23 -24.81 7.02 5.79
N LYS A 24 -23.54 6.98 6.19
CA LYS A 24 -22.88 5.76 6.67
C LYS A 24 -23.19 5.42 8.12
N THR A 25 -23.29 6.43 8.96
CA THR A 25 -23.50 6.24 10.40
C THR A 25 -24.96 6.16 10.78
N HIS A 26 -25.87 6.69 9.96
CA HIS A 26 -27.29 6.84 10.30
C HIS A 26 -27.52 7.51 11.67
N LYS A 27 -26.56 8.33 12.12
CA LYS A 27 -26.52 8.92 13.47
C LYS A 27 -26.62 7.87 14.59
N LEU A 28 -26.16 6.64 14.39
CA LEU A 28 -26.22 5.62 15.43
C LEU A 28 -25.33 5.99 16.64
N PRO A 29 -25.73 5.63 17.88
CA PRO A 29 -25.02 6.06 19.10
C PRO A 29 -23.55 5.67 19.16
N GLN A 30 -23.15 4.51 18.63
CA GLN A 30 -21.75 4.05 18.65
C GLN A 30 -20.78 4.96 17.88
N PHE A 31 -21.29 5.83 17.02
CA PHE A 31 -20.50 6.81 16.28
C PHE A 31 -20.49 8.19 16.94
N ARG A 32 -21.04 8.34 18.15
CA ARG A 32 -21.14 9.62 18.85
C ARG A 32 -20.78 9.47 20.33
N LEU A 33 -20.14 10.49 20.87
CA LEU A 33 -19.94 10.67 22.31
C LEU A 33 -20.34 12.07 22.70
N GLU A 34 -20.91 12.23 23.89
CA GLU A 34 -21.12 13.54 24.48
C GLU A 34 -19.84 13.97 25.22
N ASN A 35 -19.38 15.19 25.00
CA ASN A 35 -18.26 15.75 25.77
C ASN A 35 -18.75 16.38 27.09
N SER A 36 -17.82 16.85 27.91
CA SER A 36 -18.13 17.50 29.21
C SER A 36 -19.03 18.74 29.09
N ASN A 37 -19.15 19.31 27.89
CA ASN A 37 -19.93 20.51 27.62
C ASN A 37 -21.30 20.19 27.00
N GLY A 38 -21.68 18.91 26.93
CA GLY A 38 -22.94 18.48 26.30
C GLY A 38 -22.93 18.47 24.77
N GLU A 39 -21.78 18.69 24.13
CA GLU A 39 -21.68 18.67 22.66
C GLU A 39 -21.36 17.26 22.15
N PHE A 40 -21.96 16.90 21.00
CA PHE A 40 -21.65 15.64 20.32
C PHE A 40 -20.29 15.68 19.61
N CYS A 41 -19.45 14.72 19.96
CA CYS A 41 -18.23 14.34 19.27
C CYS A 41 -18.52 13.17 18.32
N TYR A 42 -18.17 13.33 17.05
CA TYR A 42 -18.39 12.32 16.02
C TYR A 42 -17.19 11.39 15.92
N LEU A 43 -17.43 10.09 15.84
CA LEU A 43 -16.40 9.06 15.88
C LEU A 43 -16.28 8.30 14.57
N ALA A 44 -15.08 7.81 14.31
CA ALA A 44 -14.79 6.88 13.24
C ALA A 44 -13.54 6.03 13.60
N ILE A 45 -12.99 5.33 12.62
CA ILE A 45 -11.82 4.47 12.79
C ILE A 45 -10.70 4.95 11.85
N CYS A 46 -9.46 4.98 12.34
CA CYS A 46 -8.28 5.28 11.54
C CYS A 46 -8.07 4.19 10.47
N PRO A 47 -7.92 4.55 9.18
CA PRO A 47 -7.72 3.58 8.11
C PRO A 47 -6.33 2.92 8.15
N ALA A 48 -5.34 3.56 8.78
CA ALA A 48 -3.97 3.07 8.83
C ALA A 48 -3.70 2.15 10.02
N CYS A 49 -4.27 2.41 11.20
CA CYS A 49 -3.97 1.65 12.43
C CYS A 49 -5.19 1.02 13.11
N ASN A 50 -6.39 1.15 12.54
CA ASN A 50 -7.67 0.67 13.10
C ASN A 50 -8.06 1.22 14.49
N ASN A 51 -7.33 2.20 15.03
CA ASN A 51 -7.68 2.84 16.30
C ASN A 51 -8.86 3.81 16.17
N PRO A 52 -9.63 4.03 17.25
CA PRO A 52 -10.67 5.03 17.29
C PRO A 52 -10.16 6.45 16.99
N VAL A 53 -10.96 7.21 16.25
CA VAL A 53 -10.70 8.63 15.98
C VAL A 53 -11.95 9.47 16.23
N GLN A 54 -11.76 10.69 16.70
CA GLN A 54 -12.75 11.74 16.71
C GLN A 54 -12.62 12.55 15.42
N ILE A 55 -13.74 12.84 14.76
CA ILE A 55 -13.78 13.76 13.64
C ILE A 55 -13.91 15.18 14.18
N ILE A 56 -12.94 16.01 13.83
CA ILE A 56 -12.90 17.43 14.14
C ILE A 56 -13.45 18.20 12.95
N ASN A 57 -14.20 19.28 13.22
CA ASN A 57 -14.72 20.20 12.22
C ASN A 57 -15.70 19.60 11.20
N LEU A 58 -16.43 18.52 11.56
CA LEU A 58 -17.41 17.90 10.65
C LEU A 58 -18.54 18.84 10.20
N TYR A 59 -18.97 19.76 11.08
CA TYR A 59 -20.05 20.73 10.84
C TYR A 59 -19.58 22.19 10.81
N ARG A 60 -18.32 22.45 11.14
CA ARG A 60 -17.79 23.81 11.33
C ARG A 60 -16.57 23.99 10.45
N THR A 61 -16.54 25.04 9.63
CA THR A 61 -15.31 25.52 8.99
C THR A 61 -14.49 26.24 10.06
N ALA A 62 -13.28 25.76 10.37
CA ALA A 62 -12.43 26.40 11.38
C ALA A 62 -11.54 27.47 10.73
N LYS A 63 -11.22 28.55 11.47
CA LYS A 63 -10.37 29.66 10.99
C LYS A 63 -8.97 29.25 10.48
N ASN A 64 -8.45 28.10 10.92
CA ASN A 64 -7.08 27.65 10.66
C ASN A 64 -7.01 26.33 9.86
N THR A 65 -8.16 25.74 9.48
CA THR A 65 -8.20 24.55 8.62
C THR A 65 -9.60 24.38 8.05
N ASP A 66 -9.66 24.38 6.72
CA ASP A 66 -10.94 24.38 5.99
C ASP A 66 -11.57 22.98 5.87
N LYS A 67 -10.84 21.92 6.22
CA LYS A 67 -11.27 20.53 6.00
C LYS A 67 -11.42 19.74 7.30
N PRO A 68 -12.48 18.92 7.45
CA PRO A 68 -12.61 18.04 8.59
C PRO A 68 -11.48 16.99 8.59
N TYR A 69 -11.09 16.57 9.79
CA TYR A 69 -10.01 15.59 9.96
C TYR A 69 -10.23 14.68 11.17
N GLY A 70 -9.71 13.47 11.08
CA GLY A 70 -9.69 12.51 12.19
C GLY A 70 -8.51 12.76 13.13
N LYS A 71 -8.80 12.77 14.44
CA LYS A 71 -7.84 12.84 15.54
C LYS A 71 -7.94 11.55 16.37
N HIS A 72 -6.83 10.86 16.59
CA HIS A 72 -6.82 9.64 17.41
C HIS A 72 -7.30 9.89 18.84
N ILE A 73 -8.04 8.92 19.35
CA ILE A 73 -8.47 8.88 20.76
C ILE A 73 -7.66 7.78 21.45
N PRO A 74 -6.88 8.09 22.52
CA PRO A 74 -6.05 7.11 23.22
C PRO A 74 -6.87 6.27 24.22
N LYS A 75 -8.03 5.75 23.79
CA LYS A 75 -8.87 4.85 24.58
C LYS A 75 -9.77 4.02 23.67
N THR A 76 -10.09 2.81 24.11
CA THR A 76 -11.07 1.93 23.47
C THR A 76 -12.45 2.58 23.50
N ILE A 77 -13.15 2.53 22.37
CA ILE A 77 -14.56 2.95 22.28
C ILE A 77 -15.41 1.68 22.12
N PRO A 78 -16.26 1.34 23.11
CA PRO A 78 -17.16 0.20 23.03
C PRO A 78 -17.97 0.19 21.73
N HIS A 79 -18.11 -0.98 21.13
CA HIS A 79 -18.86 -1.20 19.87
C HIS A 79 -18.32 -0.48 18.62
N LEU A 80 -17.17 0.22 18.71
CA LEU A 80 -16.54 0.88 17.57
C LEU A 80 -15.16 0.31 17.26
N ALA A 81 -14.19 0.45 18.18
CA ALA A 81 -12.83 -0.04 18.00
C ALA A 81 -12.04 -0.12 19.32
N HIS A 82 -11.20 -1.15 19.42
CA HIS A 82 -10.20 -1.30 20.48
C HIS A 82 -9.00 -0.38 20.21
N TYR A 83 -8.49 0.25 21.25
CA TYR A 83 -7.26 1.04 21.14
C TYR A 83 -6.03 0.13 21.28
N ASN A 84 -5.24 0.05 20.23
CA ASN A 84 -3.97 -0.65 20.16
C ASN A 84 -2.81 0.39 20.13
N GLU A 85 -2.05 0.45 21.22
CA GLU A 85 -0.93 1.39 21.35
C GLU A 85 0.20 1.10 20.35
N VAL A 86 0.56 -0.18 20.15
CA VAL A 86 1.60 -0.58 19.18
C VAL A 86 1.27 -0.07 17.77
N ALA A 87 0.01 -0.24 17.34
CA ALA A 87 -0.48 0.26 16.06
C ALA A 87 -0.51 1.79 16.00
N TYR A 88 -0.88 2.46 17.11
CA TYR A 88 -0.85 3.92 17.21
C TYR A 88 0.57 4.49 17.07
N LEU A 89 1.55 3.90 17.76
CA LEU A 89 2.94 4.36 17.76
C LEU A 89 3.56 4.32 16.36
N CYS A 90 3.14 3.37 15.53
CA CYS A 90 3.59 3.20 14.14
C CYS A 90 2.69 3.89 13.11
N CYS A 91 1.59 4.51 13.53
CA CYS A 91 0.61 5.11 12.63
C CYS A 91 1.23 6.29 11.85
N PRO A 92 1.09 6.35 10.51
CA PRO A 92 1.61 7.46 9.70
C PRO A 92 0.99 8.81 10.05
N TYR A 93 -0.24 8.81 10.58
CA TYR A 93 -0.99 10.01 10.95
C TYR A 93 -0.74 10.46 12.41
N ARG A 94 0.18 9.82 13.13
CA ARG A 94 0.61 10.28 14.45
C ARG A 94 1.47 11.53 14.30
N ALA A 95 1.27 12.51 15.19
CA ALA A 95 2.02 13.78 15.17
C ALA A 95 3.54 13.57 15.29
N LYS A 96 3.97 12.76 16.28
CA LYS A 96 5.38 12.39 16.44
C LYS A 96 5.72 11.23 15.50
N LYS A 97 6.43 11.55 14.42
CA LYS A 97 6.88 10.56 13.43
C LYS A 97 8.06 9.76 13.97
N ILE A 98 8.08 8.47 13.65
CA ILE A 98 9.21 7.59 13.91
C ILE A 98 10.19 7.64 12.73
N LYS A 99 11.49 7.53 13.03
CA LYS A 99 12.49 7.21 12.01
C LYS A 99 12.28 5.76 11.58
N LEU A 100 12.34 5.50 10.29
CA LEU A 100 12.14 4.16 9.75
C LEU A 100 13.48 3.45 9.54
N ASP A 101 13.56 2.22 10.03
CA ASP A 101 14.63 1.26 9.73
C ASP A 101 14.02 0.02 9.08
N LYS A 102 14.51 -0.37 7.89
CA LYS A 102 14.01 -1.53 7.11
C LYS A 102 14.01 -2.83 7.91
N SER A 103 14.94 -2.98 8.86
CA SER A 103 15.07 -4.17 9.70
C SER A 103 14.05 -4.23 10.85
N GLU A 104 13.48 -3.08 11.23
CA GLU A 104 12.64 -2.98 12.41
C GLU A 104 11.28 -3.66 12.23
N ARG A 105 10.86 -4.43 13.23
CA ARG A 105 9.56 -5.13 13.26
C ARG A 105 8.82 -4.76 14.54
N ARG A 106 7.53 -4.49 14.39
CA ARG A 106 6.61 -4.37 15.52
C ARG A 106 6.45 -5.70 16.23
N ASN A 107 6.11 -5.61 17.51
CA ASN A 107 5.62 -6.75 18.26
C ASN A 107 4.31 -7.29 17.65
N PRO A 108 4.07 -8.61 17.73
CA PRO A 108 2.81 -9.22 17.33
C PRO A 108 1.59 -8.51 17.92
N SER A 109 0.54 -8.32 17.11
CA SER A 109 -0.78 -7.89 17.59
C SER A 109 -1.85 -8.20 16.54
N ASP A 110 -3.12 -8.10 16.92
CA ASP A 110 -4.28 -8.29 16.01
C ASP A 110 -4.26 -7.37 14.77
N PHE A 111 -3.42 -6.33 14.79
CA PHE A 111 -3.18 -5.47 13.63
C PHE A 111 -2.54 -6.24 12.46
N ASP A 112 -1.75 -7.28 12.73
CA ASP A 112 -1.06 -8.08 11.71
C ASP A 112 -2.07 -8.77 10.77
N GLU A 113 -3.11 -9.40 11.33
CA GLU A 113 -4.15 -10.09 10.56
C GLU A 113 -4.91 -9.10 9.66
N GLY A 114 -5.22 -7.91 10.18
CA GLY A 114 -5.86 -6.86 9.40
C GLY A 114 -5.04 -6.43 8.18
N ILE A 115 -3.71 -6.37 8.32
CA ILE A 115 -2.79 -6.07 7.22
C ILE A 115 -2.78 -7.19 6.18
N VAL A 116 -2.67 -8.45 6.62
CA VAL A 116 -2.66 -9.61 5.72
C VAL A 116 -3.98 -9.77 4.99
N HIS A 117 -5.11 -9.60 5.67
CA HIS A 117 -6.43 -9.62 5.05
C HIS A 117 -6.57 -8.53 3.97
N ASN A 118 -6.10 -7.30 4.23
CA ASN A 118 -6.12 -6.23 3.23
C ASN A 118 -5.21 -6.52 2.03
N LEU A 119 -4.02 -7.11 2.27
CA LEU A 119 -3.11 -7.53 1.20
C LEU A 119 -3.80 -8.53 0.27
N VAL A 120 -4.40 -9.58 0.84
CA VAL A 120 -5.03 -10.66 0.09
C VAL A 120 -6.27 -10.19 -0.65
N TYR A 121 -7.14 -9.44 0.03
CA TYR A 121 -8.39 -8.95 -0.54
C TYR A 121 -8.19 -7.99 -1.72
N HIS A 122 -7.12 -7.18 -1.69
CA HIS A 122 -6.82 -6.18 -2.72
C HIS A 122 -5.59 -6.54 -3.57
N PHE A 123 -5.17 -7.81 -3.60
CA PHE A 123 -3.91 -8.18 -4.25
C PHE A 123 -3.91 -7.90 -5.76
N ASP A 124 -5.04 -8.12 -6.43
CA ASP A 124 -5.23 -7.78 -7.84
C ASP A 124 -5.03 -6.28 -8.11
N LYS A 125 -5.56 -5.42 -7.24
CA LYS A 125 -5.42 -3.96 -7.29
C LYS A 125 -4.00 -3.50 -6.95
N ILE A 126 -3.33 -4.20 -6.03
CA ILE A 126 -1.91 -3.98 -5.73
C ILE A 126 -1.05 -4.29 -6.97
N ILE A 127 -1.33 -5.39 -7.66
CA ILE A 127 -0.65 -5.72 -8.93
C ILE A 127 -0.99 -4.70 -10.03
N TYR A 128 -2.24 -4.24 -10.12
CA TYR A 128 -2.59 -3.16 -11.05
C TYR A 128 -1.78 -1.89 -10.77
N PHE A 129 -1.67 -1.46 -9.51
CA PHE A 129 -0.84 -0.31 -9.13
C PHE A 129 0.62 -0.48 -9.54
N PHE A 130 1.21 -1.65 -9.27
CA PHE A 130 2.57 -1.99 -9.68
C PHE A 130 2.73 -1.79 -11.19
N GLU A 131 1.87 -2.43 -11.99
CA GLU A 131 1.99 -2.41 -13.45
C GLU A 131 1.83 -0.99 -14.01
N GLN A 132 0.92 -0.19 -13.44
CA GLN A 132 0.70 1.19 -13.86
C GLN A 132 1.86 2.12 -13.49
N LYS A 133 2.42 2.00 -12.29
CA LYS A 133 3.48 2.91 -11.82
C LYS A 133 4.87 2.53 -12.29
N VAL A 134 5.13 1.24 -12.49
CA VAL A 134 6.45 0.71 -12.89
C VAL A 134 6.53 0.51 -14.41
N GLY A 135 5.41 0.17 -15.05
CA GLY A 135 5.36 -0.20 -16.46
C GLY A 135 6.00 -1.55 -16.77
N ILE A 136 6.09 -2.45 -15.80
CA ILE A 136 6.52 -3.85 -15.98
C ILE A 136 5.32 -4.76 -15.71
N LYS A 137 4.98 -5.64 -16.65
CA LYS A 137 3.89 -6.61 -16.46
C LYS A 137 4.26 -7.64 -15.39
N VAL A 138 3.35 -7.88 -14.46
CA VAL A 138 3.50 -8.87 -13.40
C VAL A 138 2.95 -10.21 -13.89
N SER A 139 3.86 -11.16 -14.10
CA SER A 139 3.54 -12.58 -14.29
C SER A 139 3.08 -13.22 -12.98
N GLU A 140 2.36 -14.33 -13.06
CA GLU A 140 1.97 -15.11 -11.86
C GLU A 140 3.18 -15.51 -11.02
N SER A 141 4.31 -15.88 -11.66
CA SER A 141 5.56 -16.19 -10.97
C SER A 141 6.14 -15.01 -10.18
N LEU A 142 6.07 -13.78 -10.74
CA LEU A 142 6.50 -12.58 -10.02
C LEU A 142 5.51 -12.22 -8.90
N ALA A 143 4.20 -12.36 -9.14
CA ALA A 143 3.18 -12.17 -8.12
C ALA A 143 3.38 -13.11 -6.93
N LYS A 144 3.70 -14.38 -7.18
CA LYS A 144 4.05 -15.36 -6.15
C LYS A 144 5.32 -14.98 -5.39
N THR A 145 6.32 -14.43 -6.09
CA THR A 145 7.58 -13.97 -5.48
C THR A 145 7.34 -12.77 -4.58
N LEU A 146 6.59 -11.76 -5.05
CA LEU A 146 6.15 -10.60 -4.27
C LEU A 146 5.49 -11.03 -2.95
N LEU A 147 4.56 -12.00 -3.01
CA LEU A 147 3.89 -12.53 -1.81
C LEU A 147 4.86 -13.27 -0.89
N LYS A 148 5.69 -14.17 -1.44
CA LYS A 148 6.67 -14.93 -0.65
C LYS A 148 7.63 -14.00 0.09
N ASP A 149 8.19 -12.99 -0.58
CA ASP A 149 9.09 -12.02 0.04
C ASP A 149 8.35 -11.21 1.12
N PHE A 150 7.09 -10.81 0.86
CA PHE A 150 6.26 -10.11 1.85
C PHE A 150 6.12 -10.91 3.15
N PHE A 151 5.79 -12.20 3.06
CA PHE A 151 5.61 -13.04 4.24
C PHE A 151 6.93 -13.45 4.88
N ALA A 152 7.95 -13.84 4.09
CA ALA A 152 9.27 -14.23 4.57
C ALA A 152 9.95 -13.10 5.36
N HIS A 153 9.85 -11.86 4.86
CA HIS A 153 10.37 -10.69 5.56
C HIS A 153 9.43 -10.15 6.65
N ARG A 154 8.29 -10.79 6.91
CA ARG A 154 7.26 -10.34 7.87
C ARG A 154 6.90 -8.86 7.65
N VAL A 155 6.68 -8.48 6.40
CA VAL A 155 6.43 -7.07 6.02
C VAL A 155 5.16 -6.53 6.67
N TYR A 156 4.19 -7.39 6.96
CA TYR A 156 3.01 -7.06 7.77
C TYR A 156 3.36 -6.54 9.18
N ARG A 157 4.57 -6.81 9.69
CA ARG A 157 5.12 -6.28 10.95
C ARG A 157 6.14 -5.16 10.78
N TYR A 158 6.58 -4.84 9.57
CA TYR A 158 7.50 -3.72 9.38
C TYR A 158 6.86 -2.43 9.90
N VAL A 159 7.58 -1.66 10.71
CA VAL A 159 7.06 -0.43 11.37
C VAL A 159 6.50 0.58 10.39
N GLY A 160 6.97 0.55 9.14
CA GLY A 160 6.48 1.39 8.05
C GLY A 160 5.19 0.91 7.38
N THR A 161 4.70 -0.30 7.65
CA THR A 161 3.54 -0.91 6.94
C THR A 161 2.21 -0.53 7.59
N HIS A 162 1.24 -0.14 6.75
CA HIS A 162 -0.17 0.06 7.09
C HIS A 162 -1.08 -0.28 5.89
N SER A 163 -2.40 -0.39 6.10
CA SER A 163 -3.31 -0.94 5.06
C SER A 163 -3.34 -0.12 3.76
N LEU A 164 -3.17 1.20 3.85
CA LEU A 164 -3.15 2.08 2.68
C LEU A 164 -1.81 2.10 1.91
N ASN A 165 -0.75 1.44 2.37
CA ASN A 165 0.56 1.45 1.68
C ASN A 165 1.11 0.10 1.24
N LEU A 166 0.27 -0.94 1.34
CA LEU A 166 0.62 -2.28 0.88
C LEU A 166 1.20 -2.33 -0.55
N PRO A 167 0.73 -1.53 -1.52
CA PRO A 167 1.32 -1.54 -2.86
C PRO A 167 2.81 -1.22 -2.89
N ILE A 168 3.27 -0.22 -2.13
CA ILE A 168 4.71 0.11 -2.08
C ILE A 168 5.47 -0.78 -1.11
N MET A 169 4.84 -1.29 -0.05
CA MET A 169 5.52 -2.15 0.92
C MET A 169 5.90 -3.50 0.32
N ILE A 170 5.02 -4.09 -0.49
CA ILE A 170 5.36 -5.35 -1.16
C ILE A 170 6.47 -5.17 -2.19
N MET A 171 6.52 -4.02 -2.87
CA MET A 171 7.62 -3.67 -3.77
C MET A 171 8.93 -3.45 -3.01
N TYR A 172 8.91 -2.68 -1.93
CA TYR A 172 10.10 -2.30 -1.16
C TYR A 172 10.87 -3.49 -0.56
N PHE A 173 10.18 -4.58 -0.25
CA PHE A 173 10.77 -5.80 0.30
C PHE A 173 11.05 -6.89 -0.74
N LEU A 174 10.70 -6.66 -2.01
CA LEU A 174 11.04 -7.55 -3.11
C LEU A 174 12.57 -7.59 -3.31
N GLY A 175 13.15 -8.79 -3.34
CA GLY A 175 14.54 -8.98 -3.76
C GLY A 175 14.75 -8.57 -5.23
N ARG A 176 16.00 -8.28 -5.63
CA ARG A 176 16.30 -7.91 -7.04
C ARG A 176 15.73 -8.96 -8.00
N GLN A 177 14.99 -8.50 -9.01
CA GLN A 177 14.36 -9.34 -10.01
C GLN A 177 15.01 -9.13 -11.37
N ARG A 178 15.21 -10.20 -12.13
CA ARG A 178 15.64 -10.10 -13.53
C ARG A 178 14.60 -9.38 -14.37
N LEU A 179 15.05 -8.50 -15.27
CA LEU A 179 14.21 -7.74 -16.19
C LEU A 179 13.98 -8.49 -17.52
N ILE A 180 14.98 -9.26 -17.97
CA ILE A 180 14.90 -10.08 -19.19
C ILE A 180 13.75 -11.09 -19.08
N GLY A 181 13.02 -11.29 -20.18
CA GLY A 181 11.85 -12.16 -20.27
C GLY A 181 10.54 -11.51 -19.80
N ARG A 182 10.55 -10.22 -19.43
CA ARG A 182 9.36 -9.47 -19.00
C ARG A 182 8.84 -8.54 -20.09
N LYS A 183 7.54 -8.26 -20.05
CA LYS A 183 6.92 -7.23 -20.89
C LYS A 183 7.06 -5.88 -20.19
N VAL A 184 7.58 -4.89 -20.89
CA VAL A 184 7.81 -3.54 -20.35
C VAL A 184 7.20 -2.51 -21.28
N SER A 185 6.42 -1.61 -20.71
CA SER A 185 5.71 -0.53 -21.41
C SER A 185 6.15 0.86 -20.98
N ASN A 186 7.04 0.97 -19.98
CA ASN A 186 7.64 2.24 -19.59
C ASN A 186 8.68 2.65 -20.65
N VAL A 187 8.38 3.72 -21.39
CA VAL A 187 9.19 4.20 -22.52
C VAL A 187 10.56 4.70 -22.05
N GLU A 188 10.62 5.46 -20.96
CA GLU A 188 11.88 5.99 -20.41
C GLU A 188 12.80 4.86 -19.95
N LEU A 189 12.22 3.86 -19.29
CA LEU A 189 12.96 2.66 -18.89
C LEU A 189 13.49 1.91 -20.12
N CYS A 190 12.66 1.71 -21.15
CA CYS A 190 13.08 1.03 -22.38
C CYS A 190 14.23 1.75 -23.08
N HIS A 191 14.16 3.09 -23.18
CA HIS A 191 15.23 3.91 -23.74
C HIS A 191 16.52 3.78 -22.92
N ALA A 192 16.43 3.78 -21.59
CA ALA A 192 17.60 3.65 -20.72
C ALA A 192 18.34 2.30 -20.82
N ILE A 193 17.74 1.27 -21.44
CA ILE A 193 18.33 -0.07 -21.57
C ILE A 193 18.46 -0.54 -23.03
N GLU A 194 18.28 0.35 -24.00
CA GLU A 194 18.20 0.00 -25.44
C GLU A 194 19.53 -0.50 -26.03
N ASP A 195 20.65 -0.12 -25.43
CA ASP A 195 21.98 -0.59 -25.81
C ASP A 195 22.21 -2.08 -25.50
N PHE A 196 21.45 -2.61 -24.54
CA PHE A 196 21.61 -3.96 -24.03
C PHE A 196 20.46 -4.89 -24.37
N THR A 197 19.29 -4.33 -24.69
CA THR A 197 18.06 -5.11 -24.83
C THR A 197 17.30 -4.78 -26.11
N GLN A 198 16.44 -5.71 -26.50
CA GLN A 198 15.49 -5.54 -27.59
C GLN A 198 14.17 -6.24 -27.24
N ILE A 199 13.06 -5.81 -27.85
CA ILE A 199 11.75 -6.42 -27.64
C ILE A 199 11.54 -7.51 -28.69
N ASP A 200 11.30 -8.74 -28.24
CA ASP A 200 10.93 -9.83 -29.12
C ASP A 200 9.55 -9.58 -29.76
N GLU A 201 9.47 -9.62 -31.09
CA GLU A 201 8.28 -9.21 -31.83
C GLU A 201 7.05 -10.09 -31.56
N LYS A 202 7.27 -11.39 -31.31
CA LYS A 202 6.19 -12.37 -31.12
C LYS A 202 5.64 -12.33 -29.69
N THR A 203 6.53 -12.35 -28.72
CA THR A 203 6.19 -12.46 -27.29
C THR A 203 6.02 -11.10 -26.62
N LYS A 204 6.52 -10.03 -27.24
CA LYS A 204 6.60 -8.65 -26.68
C LYS A 204 7.39 -8.58 -25.37
N LYS A 205 8.31 -9.53 -25.14
CA LYS A 205 9.17 -9.59 -23.96
C LYS A 205 10.53 -8.98 -24.27
N LEU A 206 11.17 -8.39 -23.26
CA LEU A 206 12.56 -7.97 -23.34
C LEU A 206 13.49 -9.18 -23.47
N THR A 207 14.42 -9.08 -24.40
CA THR A 207 15.49 -10.05 -24.66
C THR A 207 16.83 -9.30 -24.74
N LEU A 208 17.93 -10.03 -24.61
CA LEU A 208 19.26 -9.45 -24.74
C LEU A 208 19.59 -9.15 -26.20
N LYS A 209 20.32 -8.05 -26.42
CA LYS A 209 20.81 -7.66 -27.74
C LYS A 209 22.18 -8.30 -27.99
N GLY A 210 22.25 -9.15 -29.01
CA GLY A 210 23.46 -9.91 -29.36
C GLY A 210 23.86 -10.97 -28.32
N HIS A 211 25.12 -11.38 -28.34
CA HIS A 211 25.69 -12.39 -27.43
C HIS A 211 26.29 -11.80 -26.13
N LYS A 212 25.92 -10.57 -25.76
CA LYS A 212 26.41 -9.95 -24.52
C LYS A 212 25.79 -10.67 -23.32
N PHE A 213 26.62 -11.31 -22.50
CA PHE A 213 26.17 -11.81 -21.20
C PHE A 213 26.05 -10.63 -20.24
N CYS A 214 24.83 -10.23 -19.90
CA CYS A 214 24.58 -9.19 -18.92
C CYS A 214 23.32 -9.48 -18.09
N ASP A 215 23.40 -9.26 -16.77
CA ASP A 215 22.25 -9.41 -15.88
C ASP A 215 21.65 -8.03 -15.59
N ILE A 216 20.55 -7.72 -16.26
CA ILE A 216 19.75 -6.52 -16.02
C ILE A 216 18.58 -6.87 -15.13
N GLY A 217 18.41 -6.11 -14.04
CA GLY A 217 17.39 -6.37 -13.05
C GLY A 217 16.91 -5.12 -12.35
N PHE A 218 15.73 -5.22 -11.76
CA PHE A 218 15.09 -4.13 -11.04
C PHE A 218 15.00 -4.44 -9.55
N SER A 219 15.08 -3.38 -8.74
CA SER A 219 14.89 -3.46 -7.29
C SER A 219 14.27 -2.18 -6.76
N PHE A 220 13.72 -2.24 -5.55
CA PHE A 220 13.11 -1.09 -4.90
C PHE A 220 13.82 -0.77 -3.58
N ARG A 221 14.10 0.51 -3.36
CA ARG A 221 14.86 0.99 -2.20
C ARG A 221 14.24 2.26 -1.62
N ASN A 222 14.82 2.74 -0.52
CA ASN A 222 14.59 4.08 0.02
C ASN A 222 13.12 4.42 0.28
N HIS A 223 12.40 3.58 1.03
CA HIS A 223 11.07 3.95 1.54
C HIS A 223 11.17 5.23 2.38
N LYS A 224 10.46 6.28 1.95
CA LYS A 224 10.39 7.58 2.62
C LYS A 224 8.94 8.00 2.84
N ARG A 225 8.72 8.74 3.92
CA ARG A 225 7.45 9.38 4.29
C ARG A 225 7.63 10.89 4.28
N HIS A 226 6.75 11.61 3.63
CA HIS A 226 6.74 13.07 3.62
C HIS A 226 5.30 13.59 3.73
N VAL A 227 5.16 14.81 4.23
CA VAL A 227 3.87 15.52 4.21
C VAL A 227 4.01 16.63 3.19
N MET A 228 3.09 16.69 2.24
CA MET A 228 3.03 17.70 1.19
C MET A 228 1.60 18.22 1.18
N ASP A 229 1.39 19.53 1.29
CA ASP A 229 0.07 20.16 1.28
C ASP A 229 -0.95 19.55 2.27
N ASN A 230 -0.49 19.21 3.47
CA ASN A 230 -1.25 18.49 4.52
C ASN A 230 -1.65 17.05 4.18
N GLU A 231 -1.17 16.50 3.06
CA GLU A 231 -1.35 15.12 2.67
C GLU A 231 -0.13 14.27 3.00
N PHE A 232 -0.39 13.04 3.42
CA PHE A 232 0.64 12.07 3.75
C PHE A 232 1.01 11.28 2.51
N ILE A 233 2.25 11.47 2.02
CA ILE A 233 2.78 10.83 0.82
C ILE A 233 3.92 9.90 1.21
N GLU A 234 3.88 8.71 0.65
CA GLU A 234 4.98 7.76 0.75
C GLU A 234 5.64 7.55 -0.61
N SER A 235 6.91 7.16 -0.61
CA SER A 235 7.61 6.89 -1.85
C SER A 235 8.68 5.83 -1.69
N ILE A 236 8.97 5.14 -2.78
CA ILE A 236 10.11 4.23 -2.95
C ILE A 236 10.86 4.62 -4.22
N LEU A 237 12.11 4.18 -4.33
CA LEU A 237 12.94 4.37 -5.52
C LEU A 237 13.05 3.03 -6.27
N LEU A 238 12.57 3.00 -7.51
CA LEU A 238 12.89 1.94 -8.47
C LEU A 238 14.28 2.21 -9.03
N GLU A 239 15.12 1.18 -9.06
CA GLU A 239 16.42 1.21 -9.74
C GLU A 239 16.54 0.02 -10.69
N ILE A 240 16.94 0.30 -11.94
CA ILE A 240 17.36 -0.71 -12.92
C ILE A 240 18.87 -0.77 -12.90
N THR A 241 19.38 -1.97 -12.67
CA THR A 241 20.79 -2.24 -12.44
C THR A 241 21.31 -3.26 -13.43
N LEU A 242 22.50 -3.00 -13.93
CA LEU A 242 23.30 -3.91 -14.73
C LEU A 242 24.43 -4.46 -13.86
N THR A 243 24.62 -5.78 -13.84
CA THR A 243 25.74 -6.45 -13.18
C THR A 243 26.33 -7.51 -14.10
N ASP A 244 27.64 -7.70 -13.98
CA ASP A 244 28.41 -8.79 -14.60
C ASP A 244 28.38 -10.09 -13.77
N GLY A 245 27.65 -10.11 -12.65
CA GLY A 245 27.62 -11.20 -11.68
C GLY A 245 28.43 -10.92 -10.41
N SER A 246 29.16 -9.81 -10.35
CA SER A 246 29.84 -9.31 -9.15
C SER A 246 29.06 -8.13 -8.52
N THR A 247 29.13 -8.00 -7.19
CA THR A 247 28.54 -6.86 -6.47
C THR A 247 29.36 -5.58 -6.61
N GLU A 248 30.62 -5.68 -7.05
CA GLU A 248 31.54 -4.55 -7.19
C GLU A 248 31.28 -3.76 -8.48
N ASN A 249 30.83 -4.45 -9.55
CA ASN A 249 30.49 -3.83 -10.83
C ASN A 249 28.97 -3.82 -11.03
N THR A 250 28.28 -2.92 -10.30
CA THR A 250 26.85 -2.67 -10.51
C THR A 250 26.59 -1.25 -10.99
N ASP A 251 26.23 -1.12 -12.27
CA ASP A 251 25.84 0.15 -12.86
C ASP A 251 24.33 0.39 -12.68
N VAL A 252 23.95 1.62 -12.38
CA VAL A 252 22.54 2.02 -12.36
C VAL A 252 22.17 2.65 -13.70
N LEU A 253 21.34 1.96 -14.47
CA LEU A 253 20.91 2.39 -15.80
C LEU A 253 19.70 3.33 -15.75
N TYR A 254 18.79 3.14 -14.79
CA TYR A 254 17.57 3.95 -14.67
C TYR A 254 17.11 4.06 -13.23
N LYS A 255 16.54 5.22 -12.87
CA LYS A 255 15.95 5.49 -11.57
C LYS A 255 14.59 6.16 -11.72
N GLN A 256 13.61 5.71 -10.95
CA GLN A 256 12.29 6.34 -10.91
C GLN A 256 11.77 6.41 -9.48
N LYS A 257 11.35 7.61 -9.04
CA LYS A 257 10.64 7.75 -7.76
C LYS A 257 9.18 7.35 -7.96
N ILE A 258 8.73 6.33 -7.24
CA ILE A 258 7.33 5.92 -7.21
C ILE A 258 6.69 6.52 -5.97
N THR A 259 5.71 7.38 -6.17
CA THR A 259 4.93 8.00 -5.10
C THR A 259 3.60 7.29 -4.89
N LEU A 260 3.15 7.31 -3.64
CA LEU A 260 1.89 6.76 -3.19
C LEU A 260 1.10 7.84 -2.45
N ASP A 261 -0.05 8.16 -3.00
CA ASP A 261 -1.09 8.92 -2.32
C ASP A 261 -2.10 7.94 -1.70
N SER A 262 -2.38 8.14 -0.41
CA SER A 262 -3.35 7.36 0.36
C SER A 262 -4.78 7.50 -0.17
N GLN A 263 -5.16 8.65 -0.70
CA GLN A 263 -6.49 8.88 -1.27
C GLN A 263 -6.67 8.12 -2.59
N TYR A 264 -5.67 8.16 -3.47
CA TYR A 264 -5.66 7.33 -4.67
C TYR A 264 -5.83 5.84 -4.34
N ILE A 265 -5.13 5.31 -3.33
CA ILE A 265 -5.27 3.90 -2.93
C ILE A 265 -6.64 3.61 -2.33
N ALA A 266 -7.17 4.49 -1.48
CA ALA A 266 -8.51 4.37 -0.95
C ALA A 266 -9.56 4.27 -2.08
N ASN A 267 -9.45 5.13 -3.09
CA ASN A 267 -10.31 5.13 -4.26
C ASN A 267 -10.16 3.83 -5.05
N LEU A 268 -8.93 3.40 -5.31
CA LEU A 268 -8.64 2.15 -6.03
C LEU A 268 -9.23 0.93 -5.30
N TYR A 269 -9.14 0.89 -3.97
CA TYR A 269 -9.66 -0.23 -3.17
C TYR A 269 -11.19 -0.25 -3.14
N ASN A 270 -11.83 0.92 -3.17
CA ASN A 270 -13.28 1.03 -3.30
C ASN A 270 -13.80 0.82 -4.72
N TYR A 271 -12.92 0.86 -5.73
CA TYR A 271 -13.31 0.82 -7.13
C TYR A 271 -13.80 -0.58 -7.51
N GLU A 272 -15.02 -0.64 -8.03
CA GLU A 272 -15.69 -1.87 -8.50
C GLU A 272 -16.17 -1.66 -9.96
N PRO A 273 -15.24 -1.70 -10.93
CA PRO A 273 -15.56 -1.51 -12.34
C PRO A 273 -16.25 -2.72 -12.97
N ARG A 274 -16.96 -2.48 -14.07
CA ARG A 274 -17.29 -3.54 -15.03
C ARG A 274 -16.02 -3.88 -15.82
N LEU A 275 -15.51 -5.09 -15.64
CA LEU A 275 -14.28 -5.57 -16.28
C LEU A 275 -14.60 -6.61 -17.37
N PRO A 276 -13.78 -6.70 -18.44
CA PRO A 276 -13.80 -7.83 -19.35
C PRO A 276 -13.53 -9.16 -18.62
N GLU A 277 -14.07 -10.26 -19.13
CA GLU A 277 -14.02 -11.55 -18.43
C GLU A 277 -12.59 -12.05 -18.14
N TRP A 278 -11.71 -11.95 -19.13
CA TRP A 278 -10.29 -12.32 -18.98
C TRP A 278 -9.57 -11.52 -17.87
N VAL A 279 -9.99 -10.28 -17.58
CA VAL A 279 -9.44 -9.49 -16.47
C VAL A 279 -9.96 -10.02 -15.14
N LYS A 280 -11.24 -10.39 -15.06
CA LYS A 280 -11.83 -10.99 -13.86
C LYS A 280 -11.16 -12.31 -13.52
N GLU A 281 -10.96 -13.18 -14.51
CA GLU A 281 -10.26 -14.46 -14.37
C GLU A 281 -8.83 -14.26 -13.83
N ARG A 282 -8.10 -13.29 -14.40
CA ARG A 282 -6.76 -12.94 -13.91
C ARG A 282 -6.81 -12.43 -12.48
N ASN A 283 -7.73 -11.53 -12.14
CA ASN A 283 -7.85 -10.97 -10.79
C ASN A 283 -8.21 -12.07 -9.78
N ALA A 284 -9.13 -12.97 -10.14
CA ALA A 284 -9.47 -14.13 -9.33
C ALA A 284 -8.26 -15.04 -9.09
N THR A 285 -7.45 -15.28 -10.13
CA THR A 285 -6.20 -16.05 -10.02
C THR A 285 -5.21 -15.40 -9.06
N LEU A 286 -5.03 -14.08 -9.15
CA LEU A 286 -4.15 -13.34 -8.24
C LEU A 286 -4.64 -13.43 -6.79
N ILE A 287 -5.93 -13.24 -6.55
CA ILE A 287 -6.52 -13.35 -5.20
C ILE A 287 -6.38 -14.77 -4.65
N ALA A 288 -6.67 -15.79 -5.46
CA ALA A 288 -6.50 -17.19 -5.07
C ALA A 288 -5.05 -17.52 -4.72
N LEU A 289 -4.09 -17.03 -5.51
CA LEU A 289 -2.66 -17.14 -5.24
C LEU A 289 -2.29 -16.47 -3.90
N ALA A 290 -2.80 -15.26 -3.64
CA ALA A 290 -2.56 -14.55 -2.39
C ALA A 290 -3.08 -15.32 -1.17
N LYS A 291 -4.29 -15.89 -1.26
CA LYS A 291 -4.87 -16.77 -0.23
C LYS A 291 -4.01 -18.01 0.01
N GLN A 292 -3.63 -18.71 -1.05
CA GLN A 292 -2.81 -19.91 -0.97
C GLN A 292 -1.46 -19.62 -0.29
N VAL A 293 -0.79 -18.54 -0.68
CA VAL A 293 0.49 -18.18 -0.06
C VAL A 293 0.28 -17.77 1.40
N ALA A 294 -0.71 -16.94 1.72
CA ALA A 294 -0.99 -16.55 3.10
C ALA A 294 -1.25 -17.74 4.02
N LEU A 295 -2.03 -18.73 3.56
CA LEU A 295 -2.28 -19.98 4.27
C LEU A 295 -0.99 -20.76 4.54
N SER A 296 -0.08 -20.84 3.56
CA SER A 296 1.21 -21.51 3.74
C SER A 296 2.12 -20.85 4.79
N TYR A 297 1.83 -19.61 5.19
CA TYR A 297 2.51 -18.88 6.26
C TYR A 297 1.67 -18.79 7.55
N GLY A 298 0.58 -19.55 7.66
CA GLY A 298 -0.21 -19.67 8.88
C GLY A 298 -1.33 -18.64 9.07
N PHE A 299 -1.70 -17.88 8.03
CA PHE A 299 -2.82 -16.94 8.08
C PHE A 299 -4.10 -17.55 7.52
N ASN A 300 -5.22 -17.36 8.23
CA ASN A 300 -6.55 -17.78 7.77
C ASN A 300 -7.30 -16.55 7.19
N VAL A 301 -7.47 -16.50 5.87
CA VAL A 301 -7.90 -15.31 5.10
C VAL A 301 -8.76 -15.64 3.87
#